data_AF-A0A2H5VE56-F1
#
_entry.id   AF-A0A2H5VE56-F1
#
_cell.length_a   1.000
_cell.length_b   1.000
_cell.length_c   1.000
_cell.angle_alpha   90.00
_cell.angle_beta   90.00
_cell.angle_gamma   90.00
#
_symmetry.space_group_name_H-M   'P 1'
#
loop_
_entity.id
_entity.type
_entity.pdbx_description
1 polymer ?
#
loop_
_entity_poly.entity_id
_entity_poly.type
_entity_poly.pdbx_seq_one_letter_code
_entity_poly.pdbx_strand_id
1 'polypeptide(L)' 'MGNLHPPGILLKGKPEEVYQETVRIIKMAGEGGGLWISSGGGMAPNTPFENIDAIIKAIEDHGRYR' A
#
# COMPACT_ATOMS: atom_id res chain seq x y z
N MET A 1 4.03 -3.58 -12.16
CA MET A 1 4.86 -2.73 -11.29
C MET A 1 4.22 -2.70 -9.92
N GLY A 2 4.86 -3.33 -8.94
CA GLY A 2 4.47 -3.30 -7.54
C GLY A 2 5.62 -2.68 -6.75
N ASN A 3 5.36 -1.49 -6.21
CA ASN A 3 5.60 -1.09 -4.83
C ASN A 3 5.01 0.31 -4.65
N LEU A 4 4.54 0.62 -3.43
CA LEU A 4 4.06 1.97 -3.10
C LEU A 4 5.21 2.96 -3.26
N HIS A 5 4.99 4.04 -4.00
CA HIS A 5 6.02 5.05 -4.25
C HIS A 5 6.32 5.82 -2.95
N PRO A 6 7.50 5.63 -2.30
CA PRO A 6 7.67 6.03 -0.91
C PRO A 6 7.64 7.55 -0.66
N PRO A 7 8.33 8.40 -1.44
CA PRO A 7 8.31 9.84 -1.18
C PRO A 7 7.00 10.53 -1.57
N GLY A 8 6.28 9.98 -2.55
CA GLY A 8 5.09 10.61 -3.13
C GLY A 8 3.81 10.25 -2.39
N ILE A 9 3.60 8.96 -2.15
CA ILE A 9 2.35 8.45 -1.58
C ILE A 9 2.51 8.18 -0.08
N LEU A 10 3.58 7.49 0.33
CA LEU A 10 3.74 7.13 1.75
C LEU A 10 4.07 8.33 2.65
N LEU A 11 4.94 9.23 2.20
CA LEU A 11 5.37 10.37 3.01
C LEU A 11 4.43 11.58 2.92
N LYS A 12 3.88 11.86 1.73
CA LYS A 12 3.16 13.12 1.45
C LYS A 12 1.67 12.95 1.17
N GLY A 13 1.20 11.73 0.93
CA GLY A 13 -0.20 11.44 0.69
C GLY A 13 -1.01 11.48 1.99
N LYS A 14 -2.32 11.67 1.84
CA LYS A 14 -3.29 11.47 2.91
C LYS A 14 -3.57 9.97 3.11
N PRO A 15 -4.00 9.53 4.30
CA PRO A 15 -4.33 8.12 4.55
C PRO A 15 -5.30 7.51 3.51
N GLU A 16 -6.31 8.26 3.09
CA GLU A 16 -7.26 7.82 2.07
C GLU A 16 -6.57 7.54 0.71
N GLU A 17 -5.64 8.39 0.30
CA GLU A 17 -4.91 8.22 -0.96
C GLU A 17 -4.00 6.98 -0.90
N VAL A 18 -3.37 6.75 0.27
CA VAL A 18 -2.55 5.56 0.51
C VAL A 18 -3.41 4.28 0.49
N TYR A 19 -4.60 4.32 1.10
CA TYR A 19 -5.55 3.22 1.07
C TYR A 19 -5.94 2.88 -0.38
N GLN A 20 -6.42 3.86 -1.15
CA GLN A 20 -6.90 3.63 -2.52
C GLN A 20 -5.80 3.11 -3.44
N GLU A 21 -4.57 3.63 -3.32
CA GLU A 21 -3.44 3.12 -4.10
C GLU A 21 -3.08 1.68 -3.72
N THR A 22 -3.11 1.36 -2.42
CA THR A 22 -2.88 -0.01 -1.94
C THR A 22 -3.93 -0.98 -2.49
N VAL A 23 -5.20 -0.58 -2.48
CA VAL A 23 -6.29 -1.37 -3.09
C VAL A 23 -6.09 -1.55 -4.59
N ARG A 24 -5.63 -0.50 -5.30
CA ARG A 24 -5.32 -0.57 -6.74
C ARG A 24 -4.23 -1.59 -7.01
N ILE A 25 -3.16 -1.61 -6.21
CA ILE A 25 -2.04 -2.56 -6.33
C ILE A 25 -2.53 -3.99 -6.05
N ILE A 26 -3.33 -4.20 -5.00
CA ILE A 26 -3.93 -5.50 -4.67
C ILE A 26 -4.75 -6.04 -5.84
N LYS A 27 -5.64 -5.21 -6.41
CA LYS A 27 -6.46 -5.60 -7.57
C LYS A 27 -5.63 -5.90 -8.81
N MET A 28 -4.55 -5.14 -9.04
CA MET A 28 -3.63 -5.38 -10.15
C MET A 28 -2.84 -6.68 -10.03
N ALA A 29 -2.60 -7.17 -8.80
CA ALA A 29 -1.92 -8.44 -8.58
C ALA A 29 -2.74 -9.64 -9.07
N GLY A 30 -4.07 -9.49 -9.20
CA GLY A 30 -4.98 -10.50 -9.76
C GLY A 30 -5.37 -11.62 -8.80
N GLU A 31 -6.35 -12.44 -9.22
CA GLU A 31 -6.78 -13.65 -8.50
C GLU A 31 -5.66 -14.72 -8.51
N GLY A 32 -5.43 -15.37 -7.37
CA GLY A 32 -4.39 -16.39 -7.20
C GLY A 32 -2.95 -15.89 -7.05
N GLY A 33 -2.72 -14.57 -7.05
CA GLY A 33 -1.40 -13.97 -6.84
C GLY A 33 -1.00 -13.84 -5.37
N GLY A 34 0.31 -13.84 -5.07
CA GLY A 34 0.88 -13.52 -3.76
C GLY A 34 1.54 -12.14 -3.77
N LEU A 35 0.82 -11.10 -3.34
CA LEU A 35 1.36 -9.75 -3.29
C LEU A 35 2.23 -9.56 -2.04
N TRP A 36 3.52 -9.33 -2.25
CA TRP A 36 4.39 -8.81 -1.21
C TRP A 36 4.44 -7.29 -1.32
N ILE A 37 3.75 -6.59 -0.41
CA ILE A 37 3.82 -5.13 -0.35
C ILE A 37 5.06 -4.74 0.44
N SER A 38 5.95 -4.02 -0.22
CA SER A 38 7.01 -3.27 0.41
C SER A 38 6.95 -1.82 -0.06
N SER A 39 7.59 -0.91 0.67
CA SER A 39 8.02 0.35 0.07
C SER A 39 8.92 0.04 -1.13
N GLY A 40 8.91 0.86 -2.19
CA GLY A 40 9.80 0.70 -3.36
C GLY A 40 11.30 0.91 -3.07
N GLY A 41 11.81 0.37 -1.94
CA GLY A 41 13.03 0.72 -1.24
C GLY A 41 12.79 0.70 0.28
N GLY A 42 13.65 1.35 1.08
CA GLY A 42 13.38 1.59 2.51
C GLY A 42 12.20 2.56 2.71
N MET A 43 11.55 2.49 3.88
CA MET A 43 10.51 3.46 4.25
C MET A 43 11.12 4.85 4.42
N ALA A 44 10.44 5.88 3.91
CA ALA A 44 10.93 7.24 4.04
C ALA A 44 10.95 7.65 5.54
N PRO A 45 11.99 8.34 6.02
CA PRO A 45 11.97 8.91 7.36
C PRO A 45 10.75 9.81 7.55
N ASN A 46 10.10 9.71 8.71
CA ASN A 46 8.89 10.46 9.07
C ASN A 46 7.63 10.09 8.27
N THR A 47 7.56 8.92 7.64
CA THR A 47 6.28 8.40 7.15
C THR A 47 5.25 8.39 8.29
N PRO A 48 4.10 9.07 8.13
CA PRO A 48 3.07 9.11 9.16
C PRO A 48 2.51 7.73 9.47
N PHE A 49 2.27 7.42 10.75
CA PHE A 49 1.69 6.14 11.16
C PHE A 49 0.31 5.90 10.55
N GLU A 50 -0.51 6.95 10.41
CA GLU A 50 -1.83 6.87 9.75
C GLU A 50 -1.76 6.37 8.30
N ASN A 51 -0.67 6.66 7.59
CA ASN A 51 -0.45 6.15 6.24
C ASN A 51 -0.06 4.67 6.28
N ILE A 52 0.65 4.21 7.31
CA ILE A 52 0.94 2.78 7.52
C ILE A 52 -0.36 2.03 7.87
N ASP A 53 -1.18 2.59 8.75
CA ASP A 53 -2.47 2.03 9.13
C ASP A 53 -3.41 1.89 7.92
N ALA A 54 -3.40 2.88 7.03
CA ALA A 54 -4.17 2.83 5.78
C ALA A 54 -3.74 1.67 4.86
N ILE A 55 -2.44 1.35 4.79
CA ILE A 55 -1.93 0.19 4.03
C ILE A 55 -2.44 -1.10 4.66
N ILE A 56 -2.27 -1.26 5.98
CA ILE A 56 -2.71 -2.44 6.71
C ILE A 56 -4.21 -2.66 6.50
N LYS A 57 -5.01 -1.60 6.64
CA LYS A 57 -6.44 -1.65 6.43
C LYS A 57 -6.81 -2.12 5.02
N ALA A 58 -6.17 -1.58 3.99
CA ALA A 58 -6.41 -2.00 2.60
C ALA A 58 -6.07 -3.48 2.37
N ILE A 59 -5.01 -3.99 3.01
CA ILE A 59 -4.63 -5.41 2.97
C ILE A 59 -5.66 -6.29 3.70
N GLU A 60 -6.16 -5.87 4.85
CA GLU A 60 -7.20 -6.62 5.58
C GLU A 60 -8.52 -6.68 4.80
N ASP A 61 -8.92 -5.55 4.19
CA ASP A 61 -10.18 -5.41 3.48
C ASP A 61 -10.16 -6.11 2.10
N HIS A 62 -9.00 -6.15 1.41
CA HIS A 62 -8.91 -6.60 0.01
C HIS A 62 -7.82 -7.64 -0.28
N GLY A 63 -6.87 -7.87 0.62
CA GLY A 63 -5.70 -8.73 0.38
C GLY A 63 -5.94 -10.23 0.56
N ARG A 64 -7.15 -10.66 0.90
CA ARG A 64 -7.51 -12.09 0.96
C ARG A 64 -7.91 -12.58 -0.42
N TYR A 65 -7.03 -13.35 -1.05
CA TYR A 65 -7.33 -14.11 -2.25
C TYR A 65 -8.31 -15.24 -1.90
N ARG A 66 -9.43 -15.34 -2.62
CA ARG A 66 -10.36 -16.49 -2.54
C ARG A 66 -10.08 -17.47 -3.66
#